data_AF-V9DDK6-F1
#
_entry.id   AF-V9DDK6-F1
#
_cell.length_a   1.000
_cell.length_b   1.000
_cell.length_c   1.000
_cell.angle_alpha   90.00
_cell.angle_beta   90.00
_cell.angle_gamma   90.00
#
_symmetry.space_group_name_H-M   'P 1'
#
loop_
_entity.id
_entity.type
_entity.pdbx_description
1 polymer ?
#
loop_
_entity_poly.entity_id
_entity_poly.type
_entity_poly.pdbx_seq_one_letter_code
_entity_poly.pdbx_strand_id
1 'polypeptide(L)'
;MVRFPCTARLEVERKFTALKCSPLRIDGGHPPFSSLKDLGLQRFRDIYYDSDARLSKAGTYVRQRNGLWQMKVKRGGTFVNSRSQELSDPDIISSHVKSLTGRDSAVGDVFGLTRWADFTTIRQTWEADHEFKIVLDQTDFGHSVGEVELETEMFIRDQDQARHVTLAMDDRIDCFFRRYAWAFLVDRPVGKLTAYFEHHAPERA
;
A
#
# COMPACT_ATOMS: atom_id res chain seq x y z
N MET A 1 -15.48 -0.36 12.98
CA MET A 1 -15.81 -1.19 11.81
C MET A 1 -16.16 -0.25 10.67
N VAL A 2 -15.55 -0.43 9.49
CA VAL A 2 -15.88 0.35 8.29
C VAL A 2 -17.37 0.21 8.01
N ARG A 3 -18.06 1.34 7.84
CA ARG A 3 -19.49 1.38 7.51
C ARG A 3 -19.68 1.10 6.02
N PHE A 4 -20.71 0.32 5.71
CA PHE A 4 -21.12 0.00 4.35
C PHE A 4 -22.56 0.51 4.12
N PRO A 5 -22.94 0.82 2.86
CA PRO A 5 -22.11 0.73 1.67
C PRO A 5 -21.08 1.87 1.57
N CYS A 6 -20.00 1.67 0.83
CA CYS A 6 -18.98 2.70 0.58
C CYS A 6 -18.28 2.49 -0.76
N THR A 7 -17.85 3.57 -1.41
CA THR A 7 -16.89 3.49 -2.51
C THR A 7 -15.49 3.35 -1.93
N ALA A 8 -14.72 2.37 -2.41
CA ALA A 8 -13.35 2.18 -1.98
C ALA A 8 -12.49 1.59 -3.09
N ARG A 9 -11.18 1.79 -2.96
CA ARG A 9 -10.17 1.14 -3.81
C ARG A 9 -9.74 -0.15 -3.12
N LEU A 10 -9.98 -1.29 -3.76
CA LEU A 10 -9.40 -2.55 -3.34
C LEU A 10 -8.00 -2.69 -3.93
N GLU A 11 -7.09 -3.20 -3.13
CA GLU A 11 -5.69 -3.33 -3.50
C GLU A 11 -5.17 -4.69 -3.02
N VAL A 12 -4.51 -5.40 -3.93
CA VAL A 12 -3.75 -6.62 -3.63
C VAL A 12 -2.33 -6.42 -4.10
N GLU A 13 -1.36 -6.65 -3.24
CA GLU A 13 0.03 -6.34 -3.55
C GLU A 13 0.97 -7.51 -3.23
N ARG A 14 2.10 -7.53 -3.93
CA ARG A 14 3.24 -8.42 -3.69
C ARG A 14 4.51 -7.59 -3.58
N LYS A 15 5.13 -7.60 -2.41
CA LYS A 15 6.38 -6.87 -2.17
C LYS A 15 7.59 -7.63 -2.69
N PHE A 16 8.55 -6.90 -3.21
CA PHE A 16 9.86 -7.38 -3.60
C PHE A 16 10.94 -6.39 -3.18
N THR A 17 12.17 -6.87 -3.09
CA THR A 17 13.31 -6.12 -2.55
C THR A 17 13.90 -5.20 -3.61
N ALA A 18 14.08 -5.74 -4.82
CA ALA A 18 14.61 -5.00 -5.97
C ALA A 18 14.15 -5.65 -7.28
N LEU A 19 14.23 -4.87 -8.36
CA LEU A 19 14.15 -5.45 -9.70
C LEU A 19 15.46 -6.20 -10.00
N LYS A 20 15.35 -7.39 -10.58
CA LYS A 20 16.51 -8.16 -11.08
C LYS A 20 17.08 -7.57 -12.36
N CYS A 21 16.29 -6.76 -13.06
CA CYS A 21 16.69 -6.05 -14.27
C CYS A 21 16.29 -4.57 -14.14
N SER A 22 17.25 -3.67 -14.32
CA SER A 22 17.01 -2.23 -14.33
C SER A 22 17.75 -1.61 -15.52
N PRO A 23 17.06 -0.86 -16.40
CA PRO A 23 15.62 -0.59 -16.37
C PRO A 23 14.78 -1.84 -16.70
N LEU A 24 13.51 -1.83 -16.29
CA LEU A 24 12.55 -2.87 -16.67
C LEU A 24 12.23 -2.75 -18.17
N ARG A 25 12.29 -3.86 -18.90
CA ARG A 25 12.05 -3.92 -20.34
C ARG A 25 11.01 -4.97 -20.69
N ILE A 26 10.21 -4.72 -21.72
CA ILE A 26 9.17 -5.65 -22.20
C ILE A 26 9.77 -7.02 -22.55
N ASP A 27 10.97 -7.01 -23.15
CA ASP A 27 11.76 -8.16 -23.60
C ASP A 27 12.85 -8.57 -22.62
N GLY A 28 12.81 -8.11 -21.37
CA GLY A 28 13.87 -8.29 -20.38
C GLY A 28 14.07 -9.73 -19.88
N GLY A 29 13.16 -10.66 -20.21
CA GLY A 29 13.25 -12.05 -19.82
C GLY A 29 12.22 -12.94 -20.52
N HIS A 30 12.12 -14.20 -20.09
CA HIS A 30 11.27 -15.21 -20.71
C HIS A 30 10.27 -15.83 -19.72
N PRO A 31 8.95 -15.81 -20.01
CA PRO A 31 8.33 -15.11 -21.13
C PRO A 31 8.48 -13.57 -20.99
N PRO A 32 8.47 -12.81 -22.11
CA PRO A 32 8.40 -11.36 -22.05
C PRO A 32 7.06 -10.92 -21.48
N PHE A 33 6.99 -9.69 -20.95
CA PHE A 33 5.70 -9.08 -20.62
C PHE A 33 4.84 -8.98 -21.89
N SER A 34 3.54 -9.17 -21.74
CA SER A 34 2.59 -9.05 -22.86
C SER A 34 2.46 -7.59 -23.30
N SER A 35 2.54 -6.68 -22.33
CA SER A 35 2.73 -5.24 -22.55
C SER A 35 3.51 -4.64 -21.38
N LEU A 36 4.25 -3.56 -21.65
CA LEU A 36 4.91 -2.80 -20.60
C LEU A 36 4.93 -1.32 -20.99
N LYS A 37 4.35 -0.48 -20.14
CA LYS A 37 4.30 0.97 -20.32
C LYS A 37 4.91 1.66 -19.11
N ASP A 38 5.93 2.47 -19.35
CA ASP A 38 6.50 3.36 -18.34
C ASP A 38 5.51 4.52 -18.06
N LEU A 39 5.12 4.69 -16.79
CA LEU A 39 4.23 5.76 -16.34
C LEU A 39 4.99 6.92 -15.68
N GLY A 40 6.31 6.83 -15.63
CA GLY A 40 7.23 7.86 -15.13
C GLY A 40 7.39 7.88 -13.62
N LEU A 41 8.12 8.90 -13.18
CA LEU A 41 8.38 9.21 -11.78
C LEU A 41 7.27 10.07 -11.19
N GLN A 42 6.87 9.74 -9.98
CA GLN A 42 5.97 10.53 -9.14
C GLN A 42 6.63 10.81 -7.80
N ARG A 43 6.39 12.00 -7.24
CA ARG A 43 6.85 12.37 -5.90
C ARG A 43 5.64 12.68 -5.03
N PHE A 44 5.57 12.06 -3.86
CA PHE A 44 4.55 12.35 -2.86
C PHE A 44 5.11 12.32 -1.45
N ARG A 45 4.53 13.12 -0.57
CA ARG A 45 4.82 13.11 0.87
C ARG A 45 3.67 12.43 1.59
N ASP A 46 4.02 11.44 2.41
CA ASP A 46 3.09 10.76 3.30
C ASP A 46 3.37 11.19 4.75
N ILE A 47 2.35 11.67 5.44
CA ILE A 47 2.35 11.87 6.90
C ILE A 47 1.42 10.83 7.50
N TYR A 48 1.96 9.88 8.25
CA TYR A 48 1.20 8.84 8.92
C TYR A 48 0.80 9.27 10.32
N TYR A 49 -0.38 8.82 10.75
CA TYR A 49 -0.94 9.13 12.06
C TYR A 49 -1.39 7.83 12.74
N ASP A 50 -1.19 7.74 14.05
CA ASP A 50 -1.62 6.60 14.86
C ASP A 50 -2.04 7.08 16.27
N SER A 51 -2.49 6.16 17.11
CA SER A 51 -2.76 6.35 18.52
C SER A 51 -2.05 5.22 19.27
N ASP A 52 -0.78 5.43 19.61
CA ASP A 52 0.05 4.47 20.36
C ASP A 52 0.04 3.06 19.75
N ALA A 53 0.20 2.98 18.43
CA ALA A 53 0.15 1.77 17.62
C ALA A 53 -1.18 1.01 17.62
N ARG A 54 -2.28 1.60 18.14
CA ARG A 54 -3.60 0.96 18.12
C ARG A 54 -4.10 0.73 16.69
N LEU A 55 -3.91 1.70 15.79
CA LEU A 55 -4.38 1.59 14.41
C LEU A 55 -3.52 0.59 13.64
N SER A 56 -2.20 0.75 13.67
CA SER A 56 -1.26 -0.14 12.97
C SER A 56 -1.35 -1.60 13.44
N LYS A 57 -1.50 -1.86 14.75
CA LYS A 57 -1.75 -3.22 15.27
C LYS A 57 -3.08 -3.82 14.78
N ALA A 58 -4.09 -2.98 14.55
CA ALA A 58 -5.35 -3.38 13.92
C ALA A 58 -5.27 -3.44 12.39
N GLY A 59 -4.08 -3.31 11.80
CA GLY A 59 -3.88 -3.31 10.35
C GLY A 59 -4.49 -2.10 9.63
N THR A 60 -4.68 -0.99 10.35
CA THR A 60 -5.19 0.28 9.80
C THR A 60 -4.06 1.31 9.74
N TYR A 61 -3.92 1.96 8.59
CA TYR A 61 -2.92 3.01 8.37
C TYR A 61 -3.64 4.26 7.86
N VAL A 62 -3.70 5.29 8.70
CA VAL A 62 -4.24 6.61 8.33
C VAL A 62 -3.08 7.52 7.97
N ARG A 63 -3.18 8.18 6.82
CA ARG A 63 -2.14 9.08 6.31
C ARG A 63 -2.72 10.27 5.57
N GLN A 64 -1.97 11.36 5.53
CA GLN A 64 -2.12 12.39 4.51
C GLN A 64 -1.11 12.13 3.41
N ARG A 65 -1.58 11.89 2.18
CA ARG A 65 -0.75 11.84 0.98
C ARG A 65 -0.90 13.15 0.22
N ASN A 66 0.16 13.95 0.14
CA ASN A 66 0.11 15.30 -0.44
C ASN A 66 -1.04 16.15 0.13
N GLY A 67 -1.28 16.06 1.44
CA GLY A 67 -2.34 16.78 2.15
C GLY A 67 -3.74 16.15 2.06
N LEU A 68 -3.94 15.11 1.25
CA LEU A 68 -5.22 14.41 1.14
C LEU A 68 -5.29 13.21 2.07
N TRP A 69 -6.39 13.10 2.80
CA TRP A 69 -6.63 12.00 3.73
C TRP A 69 -6.86 10.66 3.01
N GLN A 70 -6.17 9.64 3.49
CA GLN A 70 -6.32 8.26 3.04
C GLN A 70 -6.23 7.32 4.26
N MET A 71 -7.06 6.27 4.25
CA MET A 71 -7.04 5.20 5.22
C MET A 71 -6.95 3.86 4.50
N LYS A 72 -5.85 3.12 4.73
CA LYS A 72 -5.66 1.74 4.26
C LYS A 72 -6.02 0.78 5.38
N VAL A 73 -6.94 -0.14 5.13
CA VAL A 73 -7.35 -1.19 6.08
C VAL A 73 -6.96 -2.54 5.49
N LYS A 74 -6.12 -3.29 6.21
CA LYS A 74 -5.75 -4.65 5.85
C LYS A 74 -6.97 -5.57 5.96
N ARG A 75 -7.24 -6.32 4.89
CA ARG A 75 -8.34 -7.28 4.78
C ARG A 75 -7.87 -8.73 4.81
N GLY A 76 -6.59 -8.98 4.57
CA GLY A 76 -6.00 -10.32 4.70
C GLY A 76 -4.57 -10.38 4.18
N GLY A 77 -4.05 -11.61 4.15
CA GLY A 77 -2.71 -11.90 3.66
C GLY A 77 -1.59 -11.61 4.69
N THR A 78 -0.35 -11.71 4.23
CA THR A 78 0.86 -11.54 5.03
C THR A 78 1.39 -10.11 4.90
N PHE A 79 2.63 -9.88 5.34
CA PHE A 79 3.32 -8.61 5.09
C PHE A 79 3.75 -8.47 3.63
N VAL A 80 4.26 -9.56 3.04
CA VAL A 80 4.72 -9.60 1.63
C VAL A 80 3.55 -9.64 0.67
N ASN A 81 2.48 -10.37 1.04
CA ASN A 81 1.30 -10.62 0.22
C ASN A 81 0.09 -9.99 0.91
N SER A 82 -0.20 -8.72 0.64
CA SER A 82 -1.27 -8.00 1.33
C SER A 82 -2.52 -7.91 0.49
N ARG A 83 -3.68 -7.95 1.16
CA ARG A 83 -4.96 -7.52 0.62
C ARG A 83 -5.51 -6.40 1.49
N SER A 84 -5.96 -5.34 0.88
CA SER A 84 -6.38 -4.11 1.57
C SER A 84 -7.50 -3.40 0.86
N GLN A 85 -8.12 -2.50 1.61
CA GLN A 85 -9.09 -1.53 1.14
C GLN A 85 -8.60 -0.14 1.51
N GLU A 86 -8.58 0.78 0.56
CA GLU A 86 -8.29 2.18 0.78
C GLU A 86 -9.55 3.05 0.65
N LEU A 87 -9.74 3.96 1.60
CA LEU A 87 -10.83 4.92 1.67
C LEU A 87 -10.28 6.33 1.89
N SER A 88 -10.95 7.34 1.34
CA SER A 88 -10.53 8.74 1.44
C SER A 88 -11.59 9.66 2.06
N ASP A 89 -12.78 9.14 2.35
CA ASP A 89 -13.89 9.90 2.96
C ASP A 89 -13.60 10.18 4.45
N PRO A 90 -13.44 11.45 4.86
CA PRO A 90 -13.14 11.80 6.24
C PRO A 90 -14.16 11.30 7.27
N ASP A 91 -15.45 11.21 6.93
CA ASP A 91 -16.49 10.76 7.87
C ASP A 91 -16.38 9.25 8.12
N ILE A 92 -16.03 8.50 7.08
CA ILE A 92 -15.75 7.06 7.21
C ILE A 92 -14.46 6.83 8.00
N ILE A 93 -13.42 7.64 7.75
CA ILE A 93 -12.16 7.59 8.51
C ILE A 93 -12.42 7.89 9.99
N SER A 94 -13.09 8.99 10.31
CA SER A 94 -13.43 9.38 11.68
C SER A 94 -14.23 8.28 12.40
N SER A 95 -15.27 7.75 11.74
CA SER A 95 -16.09 6.66 12.29
C SER A 95 -15.28 5.39 12.57
N HIS A 96 -14.34 5.04 11.68
CA HIS A 96 -13.48 3.86 11.87
C HIS A 96 -12.43 4.08 12.96
N VAL A 97 -11.79 5.25 12.99
CA VAL A 97 -10.86 5.64 14.07
C VAL A 97 -11.55 5.58 15.42
N LYS A 98 -12.73 6.20 15.56
CA LYS A 98 -13.55 6.15 16.78
C LYS A 98 -13.82 4.72 17.24
N SER A 99 -14.09 3.81 16.30
CA SER A 99 -14.35 2.41 16.64
C SER A 99 -13.12 1.65 17.18
N LEU A 100 -11.90 2.10 16.88
CA LEU A 100 -10.66 1.49 17.35
C LEU A 100 -10.09 2.19 18.60
N THR A 101 -10.31 3.50 18.73
CA THR A 101 -9.69 4.31 19.80
C THR A 101 -10.69 4.68 20.91
N GLY A 102 -11.99 4.64 20.63
CA GLY A 102 -13.05 5.19 21.48
C GLY A 102 -13.14 6.72 21.45
N ARG A 103 -12.27 7.41 20.69
CA ARG A 103 -12.23 8.87 20.62
C ARG A 103 -13.10 9.38 19.48
N ASP A 104 -13.99 10.29 19.81
CA ASP A 104 -14.80 11.02 18.82
C ASP A 104 -14.12 12.35 18.54
N SER A 105 -13.56 12.50 17.35
CA SER A 105 -12.78 13.68 16.98
C SER A 105 -12.94 13.96 15.49
N ALA A 106 -13.11 15.23 15.16
CA ALA A 106 -13.30 15.68 13.80
C ALA A 106 -11.99 15.62 13.00
N VAL A 107 -12.10 15.75 11.67
CA VAL A 107 -10.94 15.87 10.78
C VAL A 107 -10.04 17.06 11.12
N GLY A 108 -10.62 18.15 11.62
CA GLY A 108 -9.87 19.35 12.06
C GLY A 108 -8.93 19.08 13.22
N ASP A 109 -9.27 18.12 14.08
CA ASP A 109 -8.44 17.66 15.19
C ASP A 109 -7.64 16.40 14.83
N VAL A 110 -7.43 16.15 13.52
CA VAL A 110 -6.64 15.01 13.03
C VAL A 110 -7.20 13.67 13.53
N PHE A 111 -8.52 13.58 13.71
CA PHE A 111 -9.22 12.44 14.28
C PHE A 111 -8.73 12.03 15.70
N GLY A 112 -8.11 12.96 16.43
CA GLY A 112 -7.54 12.68 17.76
C GLY A 112 -6.30 11.78 17.73
N LEU A 113 -5.65 11.67 16.56
CA LEU A 113 -4.43 10.91 16.33
C LEU A 113 -3.19 11.80 16.45
N THR A 114 -2.04 11.18 16.70
CA THR A 114 -0.74 11.85 16.74
C THR A 114 0.07 11.51 15.49
N ARG A 115 0.92 12.45 15.04
CA ARG A 115 1.84 12.20 13.93
C ARG A 115 2.78 11.05 14.32
N TRP A 116 2.84 10.04 13.46
CA TRP A 116 3.57 8.80 13.69
C TRP A 116 4.81 8.68 12.80
N ALA A 117 4.71 9.05 11.52
CA ALA A 117 5.84 9.11 10.60
C ALA A 117 5.62 10.19 9.53
N ASP A 118 6.69 10.70 8.95
CA ASP A 118 6.65 11.77 7.96
C ASP A 118 7.83 11.61 6.99
N PHE A 119 7.54 11.24 5.75
CA PHE A 119 8.56 11.02 4.74
C PHE A 119 8.05 11.25 3.31
N THR A 120 8.96 11.57 2.42
CA THR A 120 8.73 11.67 0.98
C THR A 120 9.08 10.35 0.31
N THR A 121 8.27 9.93 -0.66
CA THR A 121 8.58 8.83 -1.58
C THR A 121 8.68 9.35 -3.01
N ILE A 122 9.71 8.91 -3.72
CA ILE A 122 9.81 8.97 -5.17
C ILE A 122 9.45 7.58 -5.68
N ARG A 123 8.41 7.49 -6.51
CA ARG A 123 7.88 6.24 -7.07
C ARG A 123 8.09 6.23 -8.56
N GLN A 124 8.80 5.23 -9.07
CA GLN A 124 8.78 4.86 -10.48
C GLN A 124 7.68 3.83 -10.71
N THR A 125 6.87 3.98 -11.76
CA THR A 125 5.75 3.07 -12.04
C THR A 125 5.79 2.55 -13.48
N TRP A 126 5.51 1.27 -13.65
CA TRP A 126 5.20 0.65 -14.94
C TRP A 126 3.84 -0.04 -14.90
N GLU A 127 3.08 0.04 -15.99
CA GLU A 127 1.90 -0.79 -16.21
C GLU A 127 2.30 -2.00 -17.06
N ALA A 128 2.12 -3.20 -16.52
CA ALA A 128 2.43 -4.47 -17.16
C ALA A 128 1.14 -5.25 -17.45
N ASP A 129 1.09 -5.88 -18.63
CA ASP A 129 -0.05 -6.68 -19.11
C ASP A 129 -1.40 -5.93 -19.03
N HIS A 130 -1.37 -4.60 -19.17
CA HIS A 130 -2.53 -3.69 -19.10
C HIS A 130 -3.32 -3.72 -17.79
N GLU A 131 -2.75 -4.28 -16.73
CA GLU A 131 -3.51 -4.61 -15.53
C GLU A 131 -2.72 -4.43 -14.24
N PHE A 132 -1.45 -4.84 -14.24
CA PHE A 132 -0.61 -4.84 -13.06
C PHE A 132 0.25 -3.58 -13.03
N LYS A 133 0.33 -2.92 -11.87
CA LYS A 133 1.31 -1.85 -11.65
C LYS A 133 2.54 -2.45 -11.00
N ILE A 134 3.70 -2.27 -11.60
CA ILE A 134 4.99 -2.52 -10.95
C ILE A 134 5.49 -1.18 -10.46
N VAL A 135 5.68 -1.04 -9.15
CA VAL A 135 6.16 0.19 -8.51
C VAL A 135 7.50 -0.05 -7.85
N LEU A 136 8.38 0.93 -7.95
CA LEU A 136 9.64 0.98 -7.21
C LEU A 136 9.67 2.28 -6.43
N ASP A 137 9.63 2.17 -5.11
CA ASP A 137 9.65 3.29 -4.18
C ASP A 137 11.06 3.53 -3.65
N GLN A 138 11.43 4.80 -3.56
CA GLN A 138 12.61 5.28 -2.84
C GLN A 138 12.19 6.39 -1.88
N THR A 139 12.49 6.23 -0.59
CA THR A 139 12.19 7.23 0.43
C THR A 139 13.32 8.25 0.60
N ASP A 140 13.00 9.42 1.13
CA ASP A 140 13.99 10.48 1.43
C ASP A 140 14.98 10.14 2.55
N PHE A 141 14.73 9.07 3.31
CA PHE A 141 15.66 8.48 4.28
C PHE A 141 16.45 7.29 3.72
N GLY A 142 16.43 7.07 2.40
CA GLY A 142 17.31 6.12 1.71
C GLY A 142 16.83 4.67 1.68
N HIS A 143 15.57 4.39 2.05
CA HIS A 143 14.99 3.05 1.92
C HIS A 143 14.35 2.84 0.55
N SER A 144 14.46 1.62 0.01
CA SER A 144 13.79 1.24 -1.23
C SER A 144 13.01 -0.06 -1.08
N VAL A 145 11.86 -0.11 -1.74
CA VAL A 145 11.01 -1.30 -1.80
C VAL A 145 10.23 -1.29 -3.11
N GLY A 146 10.06 -2.46 -3.71
CA GLY A 146 9.22 -2.62 -4.88
C GLY A 146 7.93 -3.36 -4.55
N GLU A 147 6.87 -3.06 -5.29
CA GLU A 147 5.58 -3.74 -5.15
C GLU A 147 5.01 -4.01 -6.54
N VAL A 148 4.35 -5.16 -6.69
CA VAL A 148 3.38 -5.35 -7.79
C VAL A 148 2.01 -5.10 -7.16
N GLU A 149 1.20 -4.25 -7.77
CA GLU A 149 -0.10 -3.79 -7.28
C GLU A 149 -1.22 -4.14 -8.28
N LEU A 150 -2.14 -4.97 -7.77
CA LEU A 150 -3.51 -5.26 -8.16
C LEU A 150 -4.53 -4.22 -7.68
N GLU A 151 -5.08 -3.30 -8.50
CA GLU A 151 -6.06 -2.31 -8.00
C GLU A 151 -7.42 -2.34 -8.73
N THR A 152 -8.52 -2.13 -7.99
CA THR A 152 -9.84 -1.86 -8.57
C THR A 152 -10.66 -0.93 -7.68
N GLU A 153 -11.35 0.04 -8.28
CA GLU A 153 -12.36 0.85 -7.58
C GLU A 153 -13.70 0.13 -7.61
N MET A 154 -14.41 0.11 -6.49
CA MET A 154 -15.75 -0.47 -6.44
C MET A 154 -16.63 0.13 -5.35
N PHE A 155 -17.94 0.08 -5.60
CA PHE A 155 -18.95 0.33 -4.58
C PHE A 155 -19.21 -0.96 -3.80
N ILE A 156 -18.78 -0.99 -2.54
CA ILE A 156 -18.85 -2.15 -1.67
C ILE A 156 -20.13 -2.10 -0.87
N ARG A 157 -20.97 -3.13 -1.00
CA ARG A 157 -22.22 -3.27 -0.24
C ARG A 157 -22.01 -3.95 1.11
N ASP A 158 -21.08 -4.88 1.16
CA ASP A 158 -20.74 -5.66 2.35
C ASP A 158 -19.29 -6.18 2.28
N GLN A 159 -18.81 -6.75 3.39
CA GLN A 159 -17.44 -7.24 3.49
C GLN A 159 -17.17 -8.48 2.63
N ASP A 160 -18.17 -9.31 2.37
CA ASP A 160 -17.99 -10.57 1.64
C ASP A 160 -17.76 -10.30 0.16
N GLN A 161 -18.45 -9.30 -0.40
CA GLN A 161 -18.21 -8.81 -1.75
C GLN A 161 -16.76 -8.37 -1.94
N ALA A 162 -16.24 -7.52 -1.05
CA ALA A 162 -14.85 -7.06 -1.11
C ALA A 162 -13.85 -8.21 -0.93
N ARG A 163 -14.17 -9.18 -0.06
CA ARG A 163 -13.34 -10.36 0.16
C ARG A 163 -13.27 -11.25 -1.08
N HIS A 164 -14.39 -11.48 -1.75
CA HIS A 164 -14.42 -12.31 -2.96
C HIS A 164 -13.58 -11.68 -4.09
N VAL A 165 -13.73 -10.38 -4.32
CA VAL A 165 -12.96 -9.65 -5.34
C VAL A 165 -11.47 -9.67 -5.02
N THR A 166 -11.08 -9.36 -3.77
CA THR A 166 -9.65 -9.39 -3.38
C THR A 166 -9.04 -10.80 -3.43
N LEU A 167 -9.81 -11.88 -3.25
CA LEU A 167 -9.30 -13.24 -3.43
C LEU A 167 -9.00 -13.54 -4.90
N ALA A 168 -9.92 -13.19 -5.81
CA ALA A 168 -9.69 -13.37 -7.25
C ALA A 168 -8.50 -12.54 -7.76
N MET A 169 -8.32 -11.31 -7.25
CA MET A 169 -7.14 -10.50 -7.52
C MET A 169 -5.84 -11.13 -7.00
N ASP A 170 -5.91 -11.80 -5.84
CA ASP A 170 -4.77 -12.50 -5.22
C ASP A 170 -4.25 -13.66 -6.07
N ASP A 171 -5.15 -14.44 -6.67
CA ASP A 171 -4.79 -15.53 -7.57
C ASP A 171 -4.14 -15.02 -8.86
N ARG A 172 -4.63 -13.88 -9.38
CA ARG A 172 -4.10 -13.24 -10.60
C ARG A 172 -2.70 -12.68 -10.38
N ILE A 173 -2.49 -11.95 -9.29
CA ILE A 173 -1.17 -11.40 -8.98
C ILE A 173 -0.15 -12.50 -8.70
N ASP A 174 -0.57 -13.60 -8.08
CA ASP A 174 0.29 -14.78 -7.84
C ASP A 174 0.70 -15.45 -9.17
N CYS A 175 -0.24 -15.59 -10.12
CA CYS A 175 0.07 -16.05 -11.47
C CYS A 175 1.05 -15.10 -12.20
N PHE A 176 0.82 -13.79 -12.12
CA PHE A 176 1.71 -12.78 -12.71
C PHE A 176 3.13 -12.87 -12.14
N PHE A 177 3.24 -12.94 -10.80
CA PHE A 177 4.52 -12.99 -10.12
C PHE A 177 5.31 -14.25 -10.45
N ARG A 178 4.65 -15.41 -10.56
CA ARG A 178 5.27 -16.65 -11.03
C ARG A 178 5.74 -16.56 -12.48
N ARG A 179 4.87 -16.06 -13.37
CA ARG A 179 5.16 -15.94 -14.80
C ARG A 179 6.38 -15.06 -15.07
N TYR A 180 6.51 -13.96 -14.34
CA TYR A 180 7.59 -12.99 -14.50
C TYR A 180 8.60 -13.01 -13.34
N ALA A 181 8.81 -14.17 -12.72
CA ALA A 181 9.75 -14.32 -11.59
C ALA A 181 11.20 -13.92 -11.92
N TRP A 182 11.54 -13.85 -13.22
CA TRP A 182 12.81 -13.32 -13.71
C TRP A 182 13.00 -11.83 -13.43
N ALA A 183 11.92 -11.05 -13.25
CA ALA A 183 11.98 -9.60 -13.05
C ALA A 183 12.16 -9.18 -11.58
N PHE A 184 11.77 -10.01 -10.62
CA PHE A 184 11.65 -9.61 -9.21
C PHE A 184 12.59 -10.40 -8.29
N LEU A 185 13.33 -9.68 -7.43
CA LEU A 185 14.06 -10.27 -6.31
C LEU A 185 13.20 -10.21 -5.04
N VAL A 186 12.77 -11.37 -4.56
CA VAL A 186 11.97 -11.50 -3.33
C VAL A 186 12.88 -12.01 -2.22
N ASP A 187 13.62 -11.11 -1.59
CA ASP A 187 14.46 -11.44 -0.44
C ASP A 187 14.17 -10.50 0.74
N ARG A 188 13.34 -10.97 1.68
CA ARG A 188 12.97 -10.25 2.92
C ARG A 188 12.68 -8.76 2.69
N PRO A 189 11.69 -8.40 1.85
CA PRO A 189 11.36 -7.00 1.64
C PRO A 189 10.98 -6.34 2.96
N VAL A 190 11.46 -5.12 3.19
CA VAL A 190 11.13 -4.30 4.37
C VAL A 190 10.21 -3.16 3.94
N GLY A 191 9.18 -2.89 4.73
CA GLY A 191 8.19 -1.86 4.41
C GLY A 191 8.69 -0.47 4.79
N LYS A 192 8.20 0.55 4.10
CA LYS A 192 8.60 1.95 4.33
C LYS A 192 8.48 2.39 5.79
N LEU A 193 7.36 2.06 6.45
CA LEU A 193 7.16 2.41 7.86
C LEU A 193 8.11 1.67 8.80
N THR A 194 8.36 0.38 8.57
CA THR A 194 9.33 -0.38 9.37
C THR A 194 10.72 0.23 9.24
N ALA A 195 11.18 0.45 8.01
CA ALA A 195 12.47 1.06 7.73
C ALA A 195 12.58 2.50 8.29
N TYR A 196 11.49 3.27 8.27
CA TYR A 196 11.45 4.61 8.86
C TYR A 196 11.77 4.58 10.36
N PHE A 197 11.12 3.70 11.13
CA PHE A 197 11.37 3.60 12.56
C PHE A 197 12.73 2.99 12.89
N GLU A 198 13.24 2.08 12.06
CA GLU A 198 14.62 1.58 12.20
C GLU A 198 15.65 2.69 11.97
N HIS A 199 15.44 3.54 10.97
CA HIS A 199 16.32 4.68 10.67
C HIS A 199 16.30 5.76 11.75
N HIS A 200 15.15 5.97 12.40
CA HIS A 200 14.97 7.01 13.42
C HIS A 200 15.02 6.47 14.86
N ALA A 201 15.31 5.18 15.04
CA ALA A 201 15.54 4.63 16.37
C ALA A 201 16.84 5.25 16.93
N PRO A 202 16.88 5.66 18.20
CA PRO A 202 18.14 6.06 18.81
C PRO A 202 19.13 4.89 18.72
N GLU A 203 20.39 5.19 18.42
CA GLU A 203 21.46 4.20 18.48
C GLU A 203 21.38 3.49 19.83
N ARG A 204 21.36 2.16 19.82
CA ARG A 204 21.44 1.38 21.06
C ARG A 204 22.79 1.71 21.69
N ALA A 205 22.76 2.54 22.73
CA ALA A 205 23.90 2.77 23.62
C ALA A 205 24.37 1.48 24.27
#